data_AF-A0A4Y8KJZ1-F1
#
_entry.id   AF-A0A4Y8KJZ1-F1
#
_cell.length_a   1.000
_cell.length_b   1.000
_cell.length_c   1.000
_cell.angle_alpha   90.00
_cell.angle_beta   90.00
_cell.angle_gamma   90.00
#
_symmetry.space_group_name_H-M   'P 1'
#
loop_
_entity.id
_entity.type
_entity.pdbx_description
1 polymer ?
#
loop_
_entity_poly.entity_id
_entity_poly.type
_entity_poly.pdbx_seq_one_letter_code
_entity_poly.pdbx_strand_id
1 'polypeptide(L)' 'MDRAPAEIQAILLDEGTYLCSVATMYRLLRAHGETGERRAQAEHPARIKPELIATGPNMTWSCYADIVIMPMLVSDPRW' A
#
# COMPACT_ATOMS: atom_id res chain seq x y z
N MET A 1 16.37 -4.05 -12.03
CA MET A 1 16.22 -2.80 -11.25
C MET A 1 15.73 -1.76 -12.23
N ASP A 2 14.52 -1.25 -12.01
CA ASP A 2 14.05 -0.06 -12.72
C ASP A 2 14.60 1.16 -11.95
N ARG A 3 15.26 2.08 -12.64
CA ARG A 3 15.84 3.28 -12.03
C ARG A 3 15.26 4.48 -12.74
N ALA A 4 14.80 5.45 -11.96
CA ALA A 4 14.24 6.65 -12.56
C ALA A 4 15.33 7.35 -13.38
N PRO A 5 15.00 7.97 -14.54
CA PRO A 5 15.97 8.74 -15.33
C PRO A 5 16.75 9.79 -14.54
N ALA A 6 16.18 10.29 -13.44
CA ALA A 6 16.87 11.18 -12.51
C ALA A 6 17.99 10.48 -11.71
N GLU A 7 17.76 9.25 -11.25
CA GLU A 7 18.77 8.45 -10.54
C GLU A 7 19.91 8.05 -11.47
N ILE A 8 19.59 7.65 -12.71
CA ILE A 8 20.60 7.34 -13.73
C ILE A 8 21.47 8.56 -14.00
N GLN A 9 20.85 9.74 -14.10
CA GLN A 9 21.59 10.97 -14.34
C GLN A 9 22.51 11.35 -13.18
N ALA A 10 22.07 11.15 -11.92
CA ALA A 10 22.92 11.38 -10.75
C ALA A 10 24.13 10.43 -10.72
N ILE A 11 23.92 9.14 -10.97
CA ILE A 11 25.00 8.14 -11.01
C ILE A 11 26.03 8.47 -12.09
N LEU A 12 25.56 8.82 -13.29
CA LEU A 12 26.45 9.19 -14.38
C LEU A 12 27.27 10.45 -14.06
N LEU A 13 26.67 11.42 -13.38
CA LEU A 13 27.40 12.59 -12.90
C LEU A 13 28.44 12.23 -11.84
N ASP A 14 28.13 11.33 -10.92
CA ASP A 14 29.08 10.83 -9.91
C ASP A 14 30.26 10.08 -10.57
N GLU A 15 30.00 9.40 -11.70
CA GLU A 15 31.02 8.77 -12.56
C GLU A 15 31.73 9.76 -13.50
N GLY A 16 31.37 11.05 -13.47
CA GLY A 16 31.96 12.10 -14.30
C GLY A 16 31.54 12.08 -15.77
N THR A 17 30.53 11.30 -16.13
CA THR A 17 30.04 11.15 -17.51
C THR A 17 28.73 11.89 -17.71
N TYR A 18 28.68 12.83 -18.66
CA TYR A 18 27.45 13.52 -19.02
C TYR A 18 26.94 13.06 -20.39
N LEU A 19 25.84 12.31 -20.39
CA LEU A 19 25.16 11.85 -21.62
C LEU A 19 24.10 12.87 -22.08
N CYS A 20 23.15 13.23 -21.21
CA CYS A 20 22.14 14.24 -21.47
C CYS A 20 21.45 14.71 -20.18
N SER A 21 20.64 15.78 -20.27
CA SER A 21 19.81 16.24 -19.17
C SER A 21 18.63 15.29 -18.92
N VAL A 22 18.12 15.26 -17.68
CA VAL A 22 16.95 14.45 -17.29
C VAL A 22 15.74 14.71 -18.19
N ALA A 23 15.51 15.97 -18.60
CA ALA A 23 14.44 16.34 -19.51
C ALA A 23 14.61 15.75 -20.92
N THR A 24 15.84 15.67 -21.43
CA THR A 24 16.13 14.99 -22.70
C THR A 24 15.93 13.48 -22.59
N MET A 25 16.31 12.88 -21.46
CA MET A 25 16.12 11.46 -21.20
C MET A 25 14.65 11.08 -21.21
N TYR A 26 13.78 11.85 -20.53
CA TYR A 26 12.33 11.65 -20.60
C TYR A 26 11.73 11.89 -21.99
N ARG A 27 12.27 12.84 -22.78
CA ARG A 27 11.82 13.04 -24.16
C ARG A 27 12.14 11.84 -25.04
N LEU A 28 13.33 11.26 -24.88
CA LEU A 28 13.72 10.03 -25.56
C LEU A 28 12.82 8.86 -25.15
N LEU A 29 12.63 8.64 -23.85
CA LEU A 29 11.74 7.59 -23.35
C LEU A 29 10.30 7.75 -23.85
N ARG A 30 9.79 9.00 -23.94
CA ARG A 30 8.47 9.28 -24.53
C ARG A 30 8.43 8.96 -26.02
N ALA A 31 9.45 9.36 -26.77
CA ALA A 31 9.56 9.08 -28.19
C ALA A 31 9.63 7.57 -28.48
N HIS A 32 10.25 6.81 -27.58
CA HIS A 32 10.34 5.35 -27.65
C HIS A 32 9.14 4.62 -27.01
N GLY A 33 8.14 5.34 -26.48
CA GLY A 33 6.94 4.74 -25.89
C GLY A 33 7.19 3.99 -24.57
N GLU A 34 8.27 4.31 -23.88
CA GLU A 34 8.71 3.66 -22.63
C GLU A 34 8.34 4.44 -21.36
N THR A 35 7.57 5.53 -21.47
CA THR A 35 7.15 6.37 -20.32
C THR A 35 5.84 5.97 -19.65
N GLY A 36 5.59 4.68 -19.43
CA GLY A 36 4.42 4.29 -18.64
C GLY A 36 4.44 2.86 -18.17
N GLU A 37 4.14 2.65 -16.88
CA GLU A 37 3.61 1.37 -16.42
C GLU A 37 2.36 1.06 -17.25
N ARG A 38 2.47 0.06 -18.15
CA ARG A 38 1.33 -0.44 -18.95
C ARG A 38 0.29 -1.15 -18.09
N ARG A 39 0.63 -1.51 -16.85
CA ARG A 39 -0.28 -2.23 -15.96
C ARG A 39 -1.11 -1.21 -15.23
N ALA A 40 -2.42 -1.30 -15.41
CA ALA A 40 -3.35 -0.79 -14.41
C ALA A 40 -2.91 -1.41 -13.06
N GLN A 41 -2.39 -0.58 -12.16
CA GLN A 41 -2.24 -1.01 -10.77
C GLN A 41 -3.62 -1.46 -10.31
N ALA A 42 -3.69 -2.67 -9.75
CA ALA A 42 -4.95 -3.17 -9.23
C ALA A 42 -5.32 -2.32 -8.01
N GLU A 43 -6.27 -1.41 -8.20
CA GLU A 43 -6.95 -0.69 -7.11
C GLU A 43 -7.72 -1.71 -6.29
N HIS A 44 -7.05 -2.36 -5.34
CA HIS A 44 -7.74 -3.19 -4.36
C HIS A 44 -8.55 -2.24 -3.48
N PRO A 45 -9.88 -2.38 -3.43
CA PRO A 45 -10.68 -1.59 -2.51
C PRO A 45 -10.19 -1.85 -1.09
N ALA A 46 -10.20 -0.79 -0.27
CA ALA A 46 -9.77 -0.89 1.11
C ALA A 46 -10.46 -2.07 1.80
N ARG A 47 -9.67 -2.95 2.41
CA ARG A 47 -10.18 -4.16 3.06
C ARG A 47 -11.21 -3.76 4.11
N ILE A 48 -12.45 -4.22 3.94
CA ILE A 48 -13.51 -3.99 4.93
C ILE A 48 -13.15 -4.78 6.18
N LYS A 49 -13.00 -4.06 7.29
CA LYS A 49 -12.74 -4.65 8.59
C LYS A 49 -14.02 -5.34 9.07
N PRO A 50 -14.00 -6.65 9.36
CA PRO A 50 -15.18 -7.34 9.84
C PRO A 50 -15.49 -6.87 11.27
N GLU A 51 -16.77 -6.69 11.58
CA GLU A 51 -17.24 -6.48 12.96
C GLU A 51 -17.55 -7.83 13.59
N LEU A 52 -16.91 -8.12 14.72
CA LEU A 52 -17.10 -9.37 15.45
C LEU A 52 -17.79 -9.09 16.78
N ILE A 53 -18.80 -9.90 17.09
CA ILE A 53 -19.57 -9.79 18.34
C ILE A 53 -19.10 -10.88 19.30
N ALA A 54 -18.74 -10.50 20.52
CA ALA A 54 -18.47 -11.45 21.61
C ALA A 54 -19.53 -11.31 22.70
N THR A 55 -20.14 -12.43 23.07
CA THR A 55 -21.20 -12.54 24.09
C THR A 55 -20.64 -12.93 25.47
N GLY A 56 -19.35 -13.24 25.56
CA GLY A 56 -18.68 -13.65 26.79
C GLY A 56 -17.15 -13.52 26.69
N PRO A 57 -16.43 -13.63 27.82
CA PRO A 57 -14.98 -13.51 27.83
C PRO A 57 -14.33 -14.62 27.01
N ASN A 58 -13.27 -14.29 26.26
CA ASN A 58 -12.42 -15.22 25.52
C ASN A 58 -13.14 -16.01 24.38
N MET A 59 -14.27 -15.52 23.87
CA MET A 59 -14.99 -16.20 22.77
C MET A 59 -14.44 -15.85 21.37
N THR A 60 -13.80 -14.70 21.23
CA THR A 60 -13.33 -14.21 19.92
C THR A 60 -11.92 -13.66 20.04
N TRP A 61 -11.05 -14.12 19.15
CA TRP A 61 -9.73 -13.55 18.95
C TRP A 61 -9.64 -13.00 17.53
N SER A 62 -9.27 -11.74 17.40
CA SER A 62 -8.94 -11.15 16.11
C SER A 62 -7.77 -10.21 16.24
N CYS A 63 -6.88 -10.27 15.27
CA CYS A 63 -5.71 -9.41 15.14
C CYS A 63 -5.97 -8.21 14.20
N TYR A 64 -7.14 -8.15 13.56
CA TYR A 64 -7.42 -7.14 12.53
C TYR A 64 -8.88 -6.64 12.52
N ALA A 65 -9.75 -7.08 13.43
CA ALA A 65 -11.18 -6.74 13.48
C ALA A 65 -11.53 -5.80 14.63
N ASP A 66 -12.65 -5.08 14.51
CA ASP A 66 -13.22 -4.30 15.61
C ASP A 66 -14.19 -5.22 16.36
N ILE A 67 -14.01 -5.29 17.67
CA ILE A 67 -14.77 -6.19 18.53
C ILE A 67 -15.84 -5.36 19.24
N VAL A 68 -17.10 -5.69 19.01
CA VAL A 68 -18.23 -5.11 19.73
C VAL A 68 -18.62 -6.09 20.84
N ILE A 69 -18.39 -5.68 22.08
CA ILE A 69 -18.85 -6.42 23.25
C ILE A 69 -20.29 -5.97 23.54
N MET A 70 -21.25 -6.89 23.49
CA MET A 70 -22.59 -6.62 24.00
C MET A 70 -22.55 -6.84 25.51
N PRO A 71 -22.72 -5.80 26.36
CA PRO A 71 -22.89 -6.00 27.78
C PRO A 71 -24.33 -6.47 28.00
N MET A 72 -24.58 -7.77 27.83
CA MET A 72 -25.86 -8.34 28.25
C MET A 72 -25.94 -8.26 29.77
N LEU A 73 -26.95 -7.52 30.23
CA LEU A 73 -27.52 -7.55 31.57
C LEU A 73 -27.57 -8.99 32.11
N VAL A 74 -26.64 -9.32 33.00
CA VAL A 74 -26.86 -10.41 33.97
C VAL A 74 -27.58 -9.77 35.15
N SER A 75 -28.90 -9.62 35.00
CA SER A 75 -29.79 -9.79 36.13
C SER A 75 -30.01 -11.29 36.28
N ASP A 76 -29.29 -11.94 37.19
CA ASP A 76 -29.70 -13.24 37.71
C ASP A 76 -29.79 -13.17 39.25
N PRO A 77 -31.01 -13.31 39.82
CA PRO A 77 -31.18 -13.57 41.23
C PRO A 77 -31.07 -15.07 41.47
N ARG A 78 -30.01 -15.46 42.20
CA ARG A 78 -29.71 -16.82 42.69
C ARG A 78 -29.00 -17.69 41.64
N TRP A 79 -27.68 -17.60 41.58
CA TRP A 79 -26.69 -18.57 42.07
C TRP A 79 -25.31 -17.91 42.00
#